data_AF-A0A1R2B2E8-F1
#
_entry.id   AF-A0A1R2B2E8-F1
#
_cell.length_a   1.000
_cell.length_b   1.000
_cell.length_c   1.000
_cell.angle_alpha   90.00
_cell.angle_beta   90.00
_cell.angle_gamma   90.00
#
_symmetry.space_group_name_H-M   'P 1'
#
loop_
_entity.id
_entity.type
_entity.pdbx_description
1 polymer ?
#
loop_
_entity_poly.entity_id
_entity_poly.type
_entity_poly.pdbx_seq_one_letter_code
_entity_poly.pdbx_strand_id
1 'polypeptide(L)'
;MLKCGTFRCDGPPVKQCDNCNKSLFCENCILVHSSEHLKDNVICNFTEIKLKLSKIDFTRLKSTIKLSIYKIEIQKKQIMNEALSVSCQIKFMVKSAFKHLDEMTEYYNELYKKTEFKAKDHKKIKSIISEDLLFEKPSFSKLEGTLTKNTKNTKNQIKSVDMKQIQDIYDLITEMLGC
;
A
#
# COMPACT_ATOMS: atom_id res chain seq x y z
N MET A 1 5.11 -21.81 23.63
CA MET A 1 5.00 -22.86 22.60
C MET A 1 4.07 -23.94 23.12
N LEU A 2 3.25 -24.53 22.25
CA LEU A 2 2.41 -25.68 22.61
C LEU A 2 3.31 -26.88 22.93
N LYS A 3 2.92 -27.71 23.90
CA LYS A 3 3.68 -28.89 24.32
C LYS A 3 2.82 -30.13 24.21
N CYS A 4 3.46 -31.26 23.92
CA CYS A 4 2.80 -32.56 24.05
C CYS A 4 2.41 -32.82 25.52
N GLY A 5 1.23 -33.38 25.75
CA GLY A 5 0.71 -33.74 27.06
C GLY A 5 1.33 -35.00 27.65
N THR A 6 2.09 -35.77 26.87
CA THR A 6 2.79 -36.96 27.35
C THR A 6 4.05 -36.56 28.14
N PHE A 7 4.21 -37.13 29.32
CA PHE A 7 5.35 -36.86 30.20
C PHE A 7 6.69 -37.10 29.49
N ARG A 8 7.61 -36.12 29.58
CA ARG A 8 8.94 -36.12 28.93
C ARG A 8 8.92 -36.22 27.40
N CYS A 9 7.80 -35.89 26.74
CA CYS A 9 7.77 -35.74 25.30
C CYS A 9 7.98 -34.27 24.90
N ASP A 10 9.07 -34.01 24.18
CA ASP A 10 9.37 -32.68 23.60
C ASP A 10 8.88 -32.54 22.15
N GLY A 11 8.17 -33.55 21.64
CA GLY A 11 7.64 -33.55 20.28
C GLY A 11 6.61 -32.44 20.05
N PRO A 12 6.61 -31.80 18.86
CA PRO A 12 5.63 -30.77 18.55
C PRO A 12 4.24 -31.40 18.46
N PRO A 13 3.24 -30.88 19.21
CA PRO A 13 1.90 -31.42 19.12
C PRO A 13 1.25 -31.12 17.77
N VAL A 14 0.54 -32.11 17.22
CA VAL A 14 -0.15 -32.03 15.91
C VAL A 14 -1.66 -32.18 16.01
N LYS A 15 -2.16 -32.91 17.03
CA LYS A 15 -3.60 -33.12 17.25
C LYS A 15 -3.97 -32.94 18.72
N GLN A 16 -5.26 -32.75 18.99
CA GLN A 16 -5.84 -32.71 20.33
C GLN A 16 -6.82 -33.87 20.52
N CYS A 17 -6.79 -34.51 21.68
CA CYS A 17 -7.78 -35.53 22.05
C CYS A 17 -9.06 -34.85 22.56
N ASP A 18 -10.22 -35.17 21.98
CA ASP A 18 -11.50 -34.59 22.40
C ASP A 18 -11.98 -35.09 23.77
N ASN A 19 -11.54 -36.29 24.17
CA ASN A 19 -11.93 -36.95 25.40
C ASN A 19 -11.01 -36.63 26.60
N CYS A 20 -9.76 -36.20 26.36
CA CYS A 20 -8.78 -35.89 27.42
C CYS A 20 -8.61 -34.39 27.65
N ASN A 21 -9.71 -33.67 27.90
CA ASN A 21 -9.70 -32.22 28.16
C ASN A 21 -8.91 -31.41 27.11
N LYS A 22 -8.91 -31.86 25.84
CA LYS A 22 -8.15 -31.24 24.73
C LYS A 22 -6.64 -31.25 24.91
N SER A 23 -6.11 -32.26 25.61
CA SER A 23 -4.68 -32.55 25.68
C SER A 23 -4.08 -32.69 24.29
N LEU A 24 -2.88 -32.14 24.10
CA LEU A 24 -2.21 -32.04 22.81
C LEU A 24 -1.19 -33.16 22.65
N PHE A 25 -1.12 -33.78 21.47
CA PHE A 25 -0.24 -34.92 21.23
C PHE A 25 0.54 -34.77 19.93
N CYS A 26 1.81 -35.17 19.96
CA CYS A 26 2.63 -35.37 18.75
C CYS A 26 2.24 -36.68 18.06
N GLU A 27 2.68 -36.90 16.81
CA GLU A 27 2.33 -38.09 16.03
C GLU A 27 2.61 -39.40 16.76
N ASN A 28 3.78 -39.51 17.41
CA ASN A 28 4.18 -40.71 18.13
C ASN A 28 3.31 -40.97 19.37
N CYS A 29 2.98 -39.91 20.12
CA CYS A 29 2.20 -40.02 21.34
C CYS A 29 0.71 -40.27 21.07
N ILE A 30 0.20 -39.93 19.88
CA ILE A 30 -1.18 -40.26 19.48
C ILE A 30 -1.37 -41.76 19.49
N LEU A 31 -0.49 -42.53 18.84
CA LEU A 31 -0.62 -43.99 18.73
C LEU A 31 -0.62 -44.68 20.11
N VAL A 32 0.29 -44.24 20.99
CA VAL A 32 0.38 -44.74 22.36
C VAL A 32 -0.89 -44.40 23.14
N HIS A 33 -1.31 -43.14 23.10
CA HIS A 33 -2.49 -42.68 23.84
C HIS A 33 -3.80 -43.30 23.32
N SER A 34 -3.95 -43.49 22.01
CA SER A 34 -5.06 -44.22 21.41
C SER A 34 -5.15 -45.66 21.90
N SER A 35 -3.99 -46.31 22.07
CA SER A 35 -3.92 -47.69 22.54
C SER A 35 -4.32 -47.82 24.00
N GLU A 36 -4.05 -46.81 24.84
CA GLU A 36 -4.51 -46.73 26.22
C GLU A 36 -6.04 -46.60 26.30
N HIS A 37 -6.61 -45.68 25.53
CA HIS A 37 -8.06 -45.53 25.43
C HIS A 37 -8.77 -46.81 24.96
N LEU A 38 -8.17 -47.53 23.99
CA LEU A 38 -8.70 -48.80 23.51
C LEU A 38 -8.72 -49.88 24.60
N LYS A 39 -7.69 -49.96 25.45
CA LYS A 39 -7.64 -50.90 26.59
C LYS A 39 -8.74 -50.64 27.60
N ASP A 40 -9.10 -49.38 27.78
CA ASP A 40 -10.14 -48.96 28.72
C ASP A 40 -11.56 -48.99 28.10
N ASN A 41 -11.70 -49.49 26.85
CA ASN A 41 -12.94 -49.46 26.06
C ASN A 41 -13.53 -48.05 25.91
N VAL A 42 -12.67 -47.03 25.87
CA VAL A 42 -13.06 -45.63 25.70
C VAL A 42 -12.74 -45.19 24.28
N ILE A 43 -13.74 -44.65 23.58
CA ILE A 43 -13.54 -44.05 22.27
C ILE A 43 -12.98 -42.63 22.45
N CYS A 44 -11.89 -42.32 21.75
CA CYS A 44 -11.35 -40.96 21.67
C CYS A 44 -11.16 -40.57 20.20
N ASN A 45 -11.35 -39.28 19.88
CA ASN A 45 -11.01 -38.75 18.57
C ASN A 45 -9.87 -37.73 18.68
N PHE A 46 -8.99 -37.77 17.69
CA PHE A 46 -7.93 -36.78 17.54
C PHE A 46 -8.31 -35.77 16.48
N THR A 47 -8.59 -34.55 16.91
CA THR A 47 -9.00 -33.44 16.05
C THR A 47 -7.86 -32.43 15.88
N GLU A 48 -8.02 -31.52 14.93
CA GLU A 48 -7.12 -30.38 14.78
C GLU A 48 -7.04 -29.55 16.06
N ILE A 49 -5.85 -29.06 16.39
CA ILE A 49 -5.62 -28.23 17.57
C ILE A 49 -6.39 -26.92 17.43
N LYS A 50 -7.33 -26.66 18.35
CA LYS A 50 -8.11 -25.42 18.39
C LYS A 50 -7.65 -24.55 19.56
N LEU A 51 -7.01 -23.42 19.24
CA LEU A 51 -6.56 -22.47 20.26
C LEU A 51 -7.69 -21.52 20.66
N LYS A 52 -8.04 -21.55 21.95
CA LYS A 52 -8.94 -20.55 22.53
C LYS A 52 -8.09 -19.47 23.19
N LEU A 53 -8.10 -18.27 22.61
CA LEU A 53 -7.46 -17.11 23.23
C LEU A 53 -8.19 -16.70 24.50
N SER A 54 -7.45 -16.12 25.45
CA SER A 54 -8.04 -15.45 26.60
C SER A 54 -8.91 -14.27 26.13
N LYS A 55 -9.90 -13.86 26.94
CA LYS A 55 -10.74 -12.68 26.61
C LYS A 55 -9.87 -11.43 26.39
N ILE A 56 -8.78 -11.29 27.16
CA ILE A 56 -7.83 -10.18 27.07
C ILE A 56 -7.07 -10.22 25.74
N ASP A 57 -6.51 -11.37 25.38
CA ASP A 57 -5.75 -11.53 24.13
C ASP A 57 -6.64 -11.35 22.90
N PHE A 58 -7.86 -11.89 22.95
CA PHE A 58 -8.83 -11.73 21.87
C PHE A 58 -9.24 -10.27 21.67
N THR A 59 -9.46 -9.54 22.77
CA THR A 59 -9.74 -8.10 22.73
C THR A 59 -8.56 -7.32 22.15
N ARG A 60 -7.35 -7.63 22.59
CA ARG A 60 -6.11 -7.01 22.09
C ARG A 60 -5.89 -7.28 20.60
N LEU A 61 -6.16 -8.51 20.15
CA LEU A 61 -6.10 -8.89 18.73
C LEU A 61 -7.08 -8.05 17.91
N LYS A 62 -8.35 -7.97 18.31
CA LYS A 62 -9.37 -7.18 17.62
C LYS A 62 -8.99 -5.70 17.52
N SER A 63 -8.52 -5.10 18.61
CA SER A 63 -8.07 -3.70 18.61
C SER A 63 -6.86 -3.47 17.71
N THR A 64 -5.92 -4.43 17.69
CA THR A 64 -4.75 -4.38 16.81
C THR A 64 -5.13 -4.49 15.34
N ILE A 65 -6.05 -5.39 14.99
CA ILE A 65 -6.56 -5.54 13.63
C ILE A 65 -7.27 -4.26 13.20
N LYS A 66 -8.19 -3.73 14.02
CA LYS A 66 -8.93 -2.49 13.72
C LYS A 66 -7.98 -1.33 13.41
N LEU A 67 -6.96 -1.15 14.25
CA LEU A 67 -5.97 -0.11 14.03
C LEU A 67 -5.13 -0.34 12.77
N SER A 68 -4.80 -1.59 12.46
CA SER A 68 -4.01 -1.91 11.26
C SER A 68 -4.81 -1.61 9.99
N ILE A 69 -6.11 -1.94 9.98
CA ILE A 69 -7.05 -1.57 8.92
C ILE A 69 -7.10 -0.04 8.77
N TYR A 70 -7.23 0.70 9.87
CA TYR A 70 -7.21 2.16 9.83
C TYR A 70 -5.93 2.73 9.19
N LYS A 71 -4.76 2.18 9.56
CA LYS A 71 -3.48 2.60 8.97
C LYS A 71 -3.39 2.28 7.47
N ILE A 72 -3.95 1.15 7.04
CA ILE A 72 -4.03 0.78 5.62
C ILE A 72 -4.90 1.81 4.87
N GLU A 73 -6.04 2.21 5.42
CA GLU A 73 -6.89 3.22 4.79
C GLU A 73 -6.22 4.61 4.74
N ILE A 74 -5.48 5.00 5.77
CA ILE A 74 -4.65 6.23 5.69
C ILE A 74 -3.62 6.13 4.57
N GLN A 75 -2.90 5.01 4.47
CA GLN A 75 -1.89 4.83 3.44
C GLN A 75 -2.50 4.95 2.04
N LYS A 76 -3.69 4.37 1.81
CA LYS A 76 -4.42 4.53 0.54
C LYS A 76 -4.71 6.00 0.23
N LYS A 77 -5.16 6.79 1.22
CA LYS A 77 -5.40 8.23 1.07
C LYS A 77 -4.12 9.00 0.73
N GLN A 78 -3.03 8.68 1.40
CA GLN A 78 -1.73 9.30 1.13
C GLN A 78 -1.24 9.02 -0.29
N ILE A 79 -1.36 7.77 -0.76
CA ILE A 79 -1.04 7.38 -2.13
C ILE A 79 -1.88 8.19 -3.13
N MET A 80 -3.19 8.32 -2.87
CA MET A 80 -4.09 9.05 -3.77
C MET A 80 -3.75 10.54 -3.84
N ASN A 81 -3.45 11.17 -2.70
CA ASN A 81 -3.05 12.57 -2.65
C ASN A 81 -1.72 12.82 -3.39
N GLU A 82 -0.76 11.91 -3.24
CA GLU A 82 0.52 12.00 -3.95
C GLU A 82 0.32 11.88 -5.47
N ALA A 83 -0.50 10.92 -5.90
CA ALA A 83 -0.82 10.73 -7.31
C ALA A 83 -1.52 11.97 -7.91
N LEU A 84 -2.45 12.58 -7.17
CA LEU A 84 -3.11 13.82 -7.58
C LEU A 84 -2.12 14.98 -7.70
N SER A 85 -1.22 15.13 -6.73
CA SER A 85 -0.17 16.16 -6.75
C SER A 85 0.71 16.04 -8.01
N VAL A 86 1.19 14.84 -8.29
CA VAL A 86 2.02 14.56 -9.49
C VAL A 86 1.23 14.85 -10.77
N SER A 87 -0.04 14.43 -10.86
CA SER A 87 -0.90 14.71 -12.01
C SER A 87 -1.06 16.21 -12.26
N CYS A 88 -1.29 16.99 -11.20
CA CYS A 88 -1.38 18.45 -11.29
C CYS A 88 -0.08 19.08 -11.79
N GLN A 89 1.07 18.61 -11.32
CA GLN A 89 2.38 19.09 -11.80
C GLN A 89 2.58 18.81 -13.29
N ILE A 90 2.23 17.60 -13.75
CA ILE A 90 2.29 17.24 -15.18
C ILE A 90 1.37 18.16 -15.99
N LYS A 91 0.12 18.37 -15.55
CA LYS A 91 -0.84 19.26 -16.23
C LYS A 91 -0.29 20.69 -16.34
N PHE A 92 0.35 21.19 -15.30
CA PHE A 92 0.99 22.51 -15.31
C PHE A 92 2.16 22.58 -16.30
N MET A 93 3.06 21.59 -16.28
CA MET A 93 4.19 21.50 -17.21
C MET A 93 3.74 21.49 -18.66
N VAL A 94 2.72 20.67 -18.99
CA VAL A 94 2.14 20.61 -20.33
C VAL A 94 1.54 21.95 -20.74
N LYS A 95 0.75 22.59 -19.88
CA LYS A 95 0.14 23.89 -20.17
C LYS A 95 1.20 24.96 -20.42
N SER A 96 2.27 24.98 -19.62
CA SER A 96 3.36 25.93 -19.79
C SER A 96 4.12 25.70 -21.10
N ALA A 97 4.39 24.44 -21.45
CA ALA A 97 5.06 24.09 -22.70
C ALA A 97 4.23 24.52 -23.92
N PHE A 98 2.92 24.25 -23.92
CA PHE A 98 2.03 24.68 -25.00
C PHE A 98 2.00 26.20 -25.15
N LYS A 99 1.86 26.93 -24.05
CA LYS A 99 1.90 28.39 -24.09
C LYS A 99 3.20 28.91 -24.72
N HIS A 100 4.34 28.31 -24.38
CA HIS A 100 5.61 28.71 -24.96
C HIS A 100 5.69 28.42 -26.47
N LEU A 101 5.19 27.27 -26.91
CA LEU A 101 5.12 26.92 -28.33
C LEU A 101 4.16 27.83 -29.11
N ASP A 102 3.04 28.23 -28.51
CA ASP A 102 2.10 29.18 -29.08
C ASP A 102 2.75 30.58 -29.24
N GLU A 103 3.44 31.06 -28.20
CA GLU A 103 4.19 32.33 -28.24
C GLU A 103 5.30 32.31 -29.30
N MET A 104 6.02 31.19 -29.44
CA MET A 104 6.99 31.01 -30.52
C MET A 104 6.32 31.05 -31.89
N THR A 105 5.21 30.33 -32.07
CA THR A 105 4.46 30.30 -33.33
C THR A 105 3.97 31.69 -33.72
N GLU A 106 3.44 32.45 -32.77
CA GLU A 106 3.01 33.84 -32.98
C GLU A 106 4.20 34.73 -33.38
N TYR A 107 5.34 34.61 -32.71
CA TYR A 107 6.55 35.35 -33.05
C TYR A 107 7.01 35.07 -34.49
N TYR A 108 7.07 33.80 -34.90
CA TYR A 108 7.45 33.42 -36.26
C TYR A 108 6.43 33.89 -37.31
N ASN A 109 5.13 33.83 -37.00
CA ASN A 109 4.08 34.37 -37.87
C ASN A 109 4.21 35.89 -38.06
N GLU A 110 4.55 36.63 -37.01
CA GLU A 110 4.77 38.07 -37.09
C GLU A 110 6.04 38.44 -37.87
N LEU A 111 7.08 37.61 -37.83
CA LEU A 111 8.25 37.77 -38.70
C LEU A 111 7.91 37.47 -40.15
N TYR A 112 7.19 36.38 -40.41
CA TYR A 112 6.82 35.94 -41.75
C TYR A 112 6.01 36.98 -42.53
N LYS A 113 5.14 37.74 -41.85
CA LYS A 113 4.34 38.81 -42.47
C LYS A 113 5.14 40.07 -42.84
N LYS A 114 6.38 40.22 -42.35
CA LYS A 114 7.18 41.44 -42.54
C LYS A 114 8.06 41.34 -43.79
N THR A 115 8.12 42.44 -44.54
CA THR A 115 9.00 42.59 -45.71
C THR A 115 10.28 43.37 -45.38
N GLU A 116 10.25 44.17 -44.32
CA GLU A 116 11.36 45.03 -43.89
C GLU A 116 11.61 44.89 -42.38
N PHE A 117 12.88 44.99 -41.99
CA PHE A 117 13.31 44.81 -40.61
C PHE A 117 14.24 45.94 -40.16
N LYS A 118 14.19 46.27 -38.86
CA LYS A 118 15.08 47.29 -38.29
C LYS A 118 16.50 46.73 -38.22
N ALA A 119 17.49 47.60 -38.42
CA ALA A 119 18.91 47.21 -38.36
C ALA A 119 19.29 46.49 -37.05
N LYS A 120 18.67 46.86 -35.91
CA LYS A 120 18.89 46.21 -34.61
C LYS A 120 18.47 44.73 -34.57
N ASP A 121 17.56 44.32 -35.45
CA ASP A 121 17.04 42.95 -35.51
C ASP A 121 17.89 42.06 -36.44
N HIS A 122 18.86 42.64 -37.17
CA HIS A 122 19.67 41.95 -38.18
C HIS A 122 20.34 40.67 -37.65
N LYS A 123 20.91 40.73 -36.44
CA LYS A 123 21.58 39.57 -35.84
C LYS A 123 20.61 38.40 -35.59
N LYS A 124 19.41 38.68 -35.09
CA LYS A 124 18.39 37.65 -34.81
C LYS A 124 17.90 37.00 -36.11
N ILE A 125 17.64 37.81 -37.14
CA ILE A 125 17.19 37.31 -38.44
C ILE A 125 18.25 36.41 -39.08
N LYS A 126 19.53 36.82 -39.03
CA LYS A 126 20.62 35.97 -39.52
C LYS A 126 20.69 34.63 -38.81
N SER A 127 20.53 34.60 -37.48
CA SER A 127 20.45 33.34 -36.70
C SER A 127 19.35 32.43 -37.22
N ILE A 128 18.13 32.95 -37.37
CA ILE A 128 16.96 32.18 -37.82
C ILE A 128 17.18 31.60 -39.23
N ILE A 129 17.86 32.34 -40.12
CA ILE A 129 18.17 31.85 -41.47
C ILE A 129 19.25 30.77 -41.45
N SER A 130 20.20 30.84 -40.51
CA SER A 130 21.35 29.93 -40.45
C SER A 130 21.14 28.68 -39.60
N GLU A 131 20.08 28.63 -38.80
CA GLU A 131 19.84 27.57 -37.80
C GLU A 131 18.55 26.82 -38.10
N ASP A 132 18.60 25.48 -38.04
CA ASP A 132 17.41 24.64 -38.12
C ASP A 132 16.67 24.60 -36.78
N LEU A 133 15.35 24.79 -36.81
CA LEU A 133 14.50 24.64 -35.64
C LEU A 133 14.17 23.17 -35.41
N LEU A 134 14.83 22.55 -34.43
CA LEU A 134 14.63 21.14 -34.07
C LEU A 134 14.00 21.02 -32.67
N PHE A 135 13.01 20.14 -32.55
CA PHE A 135 12.38 19.81 -31.27
C PHE A 135 12.72 18.37 -30.86
N GLU A 136 13.17 18.22 -29.62
CA GLU A 136 13.33 16.90 -29.02
C GLU A 136 11.99 16.28 -28.65
N LYS A 137 11.94 14.94 -28.62
CA LYS A 137 10.72 14.23 -28.20
C LYS A 137 10.50 14.41 -26.68
N PRO A 138 9.31 14.84 -26.24
CA PRO A 138 9.04 15.00 -24.80
C PRO A 138 9.03 13.65 -24.08
N SER A 139 9.54 13.62 -22.84
CA SER A 139 9.58 12.42 -22.00
C SER A 139 9.43 12.77 -20.51
N PHE A 140 8.68 11.94 -19.78
CA PHE A 140 8.50 12.02 -18.31
C PHE A 140 9.23 10.89 -17.56
N SER A 141 10.27 10.30 -18.15
CA SER A 141 10.86 8.98 -17.84
C SER A 141 11.53 8.77 -16.47
N LYS A 142 11.12 9.47 -15.40
CA LYS A 142 11.65 9.32 -14.03
C LYS A 142 10.56 9.12 -12.95
N LEU A 143 9.46 8.44 -13.28
CA LEU A 143 8.48 8.04 -12.26
C LEU A 143 8.79 6.62 -11.73
N GLU A 144 9.80 6.51 -10.89
CA GLU A 144 9.97 5.34 -10.01
C GLU A 144 9.36 5.65 -8.63
N GLY A 145 8.38 4.86 -8.20
CA GLY A 145 7.66 5.11 -6.95
C GLY A 145 7.30 3.82 -6.22
N THR A 146 7.86 3.62 -5.01
CA THR A 146 7.39 2.58 -4.10
C THR A 146 6.25 3.14 -3.26
N LEU A 147 5.01 2.90 -3.68
CA LEU A 147 3.79 3.46 -3.05
C LEU A 147 3.39 2.78 -1.74
N THR A 148 3.97 1.62 -1.45
CA THR A 148 3.70 0.88 -0.21
C THR A 148 5.01 0.46 0.46
N LYS A 149 5.20 0.85 1.72
CA LYS A 149 6.34 0.43 2.54
C LYS A 149 5.84 -0.01 3.90
N ASN A 150 5.85 -1.31 4.15
CA ASN A 150 5.42 -1.89 5.42
C ASN A 150 6.61 -2.05 6.37
N THR A 151 6.78 -1.14 7.33
CA THR A 151 7.73 -1.29 8.44
C THR A 151 7.02 -1.82 9.69
N LYS A 152 7.41 -3.01 10.16
CA LYS A 152 6.90 -3.59 11.41
C LYS A 152 7.67 -2.99 12.59
N ASN A 153 7.11 -1.97 13.25
CA ASN A 153 7.65 -1.44 14.51
C ASN A 153 6.95 -2.07 15.71
N THR A 154 7.71 -2.48 16.72
CA THR A 154 7.23 -3.02 18.00
C THR A 154 6.43 -1.94 18.75
N LYS A 155 5.16 -2.22 19.08
CA LYS A 155 4.18 -1.22 19.52
C LYS A 155 4.39 -0.76 20.97
N ASN A 156 4.72 0.51 21.18
CA ASN A 156 4.37 1.25 22.40
C ASN A 156 3.11 2.08 22.12
N GLN A 157 2.06 1.80 22.91
CA GLN A 157 0.79 2.52 23.13
C GLN A 157 0.16 3.29 21.96
N ILE A 158 -1.00 2.82 21.48
CA ILE A 158 -1.78 3.52 20.44
C ILE A 158 -3.17 3.87 20.97
N LYS A 159 -3.49 5.17 20.91
CA LYS A 159 -4.77 5.80 21.27
C LYS A 159 -5.92 5.29 20.38
N SER A 160 -7.14 5.30 20.91
CA SER A 160 -8.36 4.87 20.23
C SER A 160 -8.70 5.75 19.03
N VAL A 161 -9.09 5.16 17.91
CA VAL A 161 -9.53 5.85 16.68
C VAL A 161 -11.04 5.68 16.49
N ASP A 162 -11.73 6.79 16.21
CA ASP A 162 -13.16 6.87 15.95
C ASP A 162 -13.49 6.57 14.47
N MET A 163 -14.53 5.77 14.23
CA MET A 163 -14.98 5.40 12.88
C MET A 163 -15.68 6.57 12.17
N LYS A 164 -16.24 7.53 12.92
CA LYS A 164 -16.93 8.68 12.33
C LYS A 164 -15.97 9.59 11.57
N GLN A 165 -14.77 9.80 12.13
CA GLN A 165 -13.66 10.50 11.47
C GLN A 165 -13.21 9.83 10.16
N ILE A 166 -13.42 8.52 10.01
CA ILE A 166 -13.06 7.81 8.77
C ILE A 166 -14.05 8.16 7.67
N GLN A 167 -15.35 8.10 7.97
CA GLN A 167 -16.45 8.36 7.05
C GLN A 167 -16.41 9.81 6.54
N ASP A 168 -16.32 10.78 7.45
CA ASP A 168 -16.34 12.22 7.12
C ASP A 168 -15.23 12.61 6.13
N ILE A 169 -14.07 11.93 6.20
CA ILE A 169 -12.95 12.19 5.29
C ILE A 169 -13.17 11.54 3.91
N TYR A 170 -13.90 10.43 3.79
CA TYR A 170 -14.19 9.82 2.49
C TYR A 170 -15.16 10.67 1.67
N ASP A 171 -16.18 11.22 2.32
CA ASP A 171 -17.19 12.04 1.65
C ASP A 171 -16.57 13.34 1.11
N LEU A 172 -15.67 13.97 1.90
CA LEU A 172 -14.95 15.19 1.50
C LEU A 172 -14.05 15.00 0.26
N ILE A 173 -13.44 13.83 0.09
CA ILE A 173 -12.57 13.52 -1.05
C ILE A 173 -13.39 13.33 -2.33
N THR A 174 -14.60 12.76 -2.22
CA THR A 174 -15.48 12.52 -3.38
C THR A 174 -15.92 13.85 -4.02
N GLU A 175 -16.12 14.89 -3.21
CA GLU A 175 -16.45 16.24 -3.68
C GLU A 175 -15.26 16.96 -4.34
N MET A 176 -14.01 16.64 -3.96
CA MET A 176 -12.79 17.24 -4.52
C MET A 176 -12.33 16.63 -5.85
N LEU A 177 -12.96 15.54 -6.31
CA LEU A 177 -12.64 14.87 -7.58
C LEU A 177 -13.10 15.63 -8.84
N GLY A 178 -13.72 16.81 -8.69
CA GLY A 178 -14.15 17.69 -9.79
C GLY A 178 -13.11 18.71 -10.28
N CYS A 179 -11.88 18.27 -10.57
CA CYS A 179 -10.85 19.09 -11.25
C CYS A 179 -10.85 18.91 -12.77
#